data_AF-A0A1F8R5P4-F1
#
_entry.id   AF-A0A1F8R5P4-F1
#
_cell.length_a   1.000
_cell.length_b   1.000
_cell.length_c   1.000
_cell.angle_alpha   90.00
_cell.angle_beta   90.00
_cell.angle_gamma   90.00
#
_symmetry.space_group_name_H-M   'P 1'
#
loop_
_entity.id
_entity.type
_entity.pdbx_description
1 polymer ?
#
loop_
_entity_poly.entity_id
_entity_poly.type
_entity_poly.pdbx_seq_one_letter_code
_entity_poly.pdbx_strand_id
1 'polypeptide(L)'
;MSIEHGKLIVQPNFQLFALDPVSEYTLSVLDTFADRVNVDRAVEYQINRQSIYRAHKAGMEVRAILDYLEREAHTDIPQNVRRTLEEWSAEQDRIVIRRRVDIVQTADPGLLESLMEDPRTASFFARRSGPSIAVLPSKKGSVRALRETLEGQGYLPAGGDHRVAGSIQVQPDGCIHFVHPTPSFYVLQRLAPFAECKNGDWRLTPASIKQAVAQGHTVETILAVLRECQHGPLPPTIETVVKAWGKYYGEVTLEQVTLLRVQDEKVLAELRQDPEIGPLLKRFIANDAMAVVKEGKLERLEAALREKGVEVKRDA
;
A
#
# COMPACT_ATOMS: atom_id res chain seq x y z
N MET A 1 27.61 51.62 29.84
CA MET A 1 26.69 50.78 30.63
C MET A 1 26.91 49.34 30.18
N SER A 2 27.59 48.53 31.00
CA SER A 2 27.81 47.12 30.71
C SER A 2 26.52 46.36 30.98
N ILE A 3 25.98 45.69 29.97
CA ILE A 3 24.83 44.80 30.12
C ILE A 3 25.37 43.50 30.72
N GLU A 4 25.02 43.17 31.96
CA GLU A 4 25.37 41.90 32.58
C GLU A 4 24.71 40.76 31.79
N HIS A 5 25.52 39.90 31.17
CA HIS A 5 25.03 38.70 30.48
C HIS A 5 24.91 37.60 31.54
N GLY A 6 23.72 37.01 31.67
CA GLY A 6 23.47 35.88 32.57
C GLY A 6 24.43 34.73 32.34
N LYS A 7 24.86 34.07 33.42
CA LYS A 7 25.83 32.98 33.32
C LYS A 7 25.10 31.68 33.01
N LEU A 8 25.15 31.23 31.76
CA LEU A 8 24.75 29.87 31.38
C LEU A 8 25.93 28.92 31.61
N ILE A 9 25.72 27.87 32.39
CA ILE A 9 26.73 26.83 32.65
C ILE A 9 26.22 25.51 32.08
N VAL A 10 27.03 24.89 31.22
CA VAL A 10 26.76 23.56 30.66
C VAL A 10 27.59 22.52 31.41
N GLN A 11 26.94 21.54 32.03
CA GLN A 11 27.61 20.48 32.77
C GLN A 11 27.74 19.18 31.95
N PRO A 12 28.76 18.35 32.21
CA PRO A 12 28.97 17.08 31.50
C PRO A 12 27.81 16.07 31.66
N ASN A 13 26.96 16.22 32.67
CA ASN A 13 25.77 15.39 32.91
C ASN A 13 24.52 15.89 32.16
N PHE A 14 24.69 16.77 31.16
CA PHE A 14 23.62 17.36 30.34
C PHE A 14 22.70 18.32 31.09
N GLN A 15 23.13 18.82 32.26
CA GLN A 15 22.43 19.88 32.98
C GLN A 15 22.89 21.26 32.50
N LEU A 16 21.94 22.17 32.35
CA LEU A 16 22.18 23.59 32.09
C LEU A 16 21.70 24.40 33.29
N PHE A 17 22.58 25.26 33.81
CA PHE A 17 22.23 26.19 34.87
C PHE A 17 22.22 27.59 34.30
N ALA A 18 21.06 28.22 34.30
CA ALA A 18 20.91 29.63 33.96
C ALA A 18 20.90 30.44 35.27
N LEU A 19 22.02 31.11 35.57
CA LEU A 19 22.22 31.89 36.79
C LEU A 19 21.87 33.37 36.55
N ASP A 20 21.05 33.93 37.44
CA ASP A 20 20.59 35.32 37.34
C ASP A 20 21.76 36.34 37.30
N PRO A 21 21.61 37.45 36.56
CA PRO A 21 20.42 37.85 35.78
C PRO A 21 20.39 37.21 34.38
N VAL A 22 19.38 36.39 34.07
CA VAL A 22 19.20 35.76 32.73
C VAL A 22 18.07 36.43 31.96
N SER A 23 18.26 36.67 30.66
CA SER A 23 17.21 37.26 29.82
C SER A 23 16.04 36.29 29.58
N GLU A 24 14.81 36.81 29.48
CA GLU A 24 13.63 36.01 29.10
C GLU A 24 13.82 35.33 27.72
N TYR A 25 14.53 36.00 26.81
CA TYR A 25 14.89 35.44 25.52
C TYR A 25 15.75 34.17 25.68
N THR A 26 16.76 34.21 26.55
CA THR A 26 17.62 33.06 26.81
C THR A 26 16.82 31.87 27.35
N LEU A 27 15.91 32.13 28.30
CA LEU A 27 15.03 31.09 28.86
C LEU A 27 14.08 30.51 27.80
N SER A 28 13.49 31.35 26.94
CA SER A 28 12.63 30.91 25.84
C SER A 28 13.36 30.02 24.84
N VAL A 29 14.62 30.33 24.53
CA VAL A 29 15.41 29.52 23.61
C VAL A 29 15.80 28.19 24.27
N LEU A 30 16.17 28.19 25.56
CA LEU A 30 16.44 26.96 26.32
C LEU A 30 15.22 26.03 26.41
N ASP A 31 14.00 26.58 26.62
CA ASP A 31 12.75 25.81 26.64
C ASP A 31 12.48 25.07 25.31
N THR A 32 13.10 25.52 24.20
CA THR A 32 12.95 24.87 22.88
C THR A 32 13.67 23.53 22.81
N PHE A 33 14.83 23.39 23.47
CA PHE A 33 15.72 22.23 23.32
C PHE A 33 16.16 21.54 24.62
N ALA A 34 15.72 22.03 25.78
CA ALA A 34 15.96 21.41 27.07
C ALA A 34 14.67 21.38 27.91
N ASP A 35 14.56 20.43 28.83
CA ASP A 35 13.42 20.33 29.75
C ASP A 35 13.73 21.06 31.06
N ARG A 36 12.84 21.94 31.51
CA ARG A 36 13.03 22.72 32.76
C ARG A 36 12.76 21.84 33.98
N VAL A 37 13.71 21.79 34.92
CA VAL A 37 13.70 20.89 36.10
C VAL A 37 13.42 21.66 37.39
N ASN A 38 14.04 22.82 37.60
CA ASN A 38 13.90 23.62 38.81
C ASN A 38 13.97 25.14 38.51
N VAL A 39 13.31 25.96 39.33
CA VAL A 39 13.17 27.43 39.16
C VAL A 39 13.50 28.21 40.44
N ASP A 40 13.97 27.57 41.51
CA ASP A 40 14.01 28.22 42.84
C ASP A 40 15.06 29.33 43.01
N ARG A 41 16.27 29.19 42.45
CA ARG A 41 17.38 30.19 42.57
C ARG A 41 18.30 30.26 41.35
N ALA A 42 18.34 29.19 40.58
CA ALA A 42 18.98 29.08 39.27
C ALA A 42 18.02 28.24 38.43
N VAL A 43 17.70 28.69 37.23
CA VAL A 43 16.83 27.88 36.37
C VAL A 43 17.64 26.71 35.85
N GLU A 44 17.26 25.51 36.27
CA GLU A 44 17.92 24.28 35.88
C GLU A 44 17.16 23.64 34.72
N TYR A 45 17.91 23.26 33.70
CA TYR A 45 17.41 22.52 32.55
C TYR A 45 18.16 21.21 32.39
N GLN A 46 17.49 20.23 31.82
CA GLN A 46 18.08 18.96 31.44
C GLN A 46 17.97 18.79 29.92
N ILE A 47 19.11 18.63 29.26
CA ILE A 47 19.14 18.14 27.89
C ILE A 47 19.00 16.62 27.92
N ASN A 48 18.08 16.11 27.12
CA ASN A 48 17.91 14.68 26.87
C ASN A 48 17.52 14.42 25.40
N ARG A 49 17.58 13.16 24.98
CA ARG A 49 17.27 12.76 23.60
C ARG A 49 15.88 13.23 23.12
N GLN A 50 14.86 13.21 23.99
CA GLN A 50 13.51 13.63 23.63
C GLN A 50 13.40 15.15 23.44
N SER A 51 14.06 15.94 24.28
CA SER A 51 14.12 17.40 24.16
C SER A 51 14.81 17.85 22.86
N ILE A 52 15.90 17.18 22.46
CA ILE A 52 16.59 17.44 21.19
C ILE A 52 15.76 17.00 19.99
N TYR A 53 15.08 15.85 20.07
CA TYR A 53 14.13 15.42 19.04
C TYR A 53 12.98 16.43 18.85
N ARG A 54 12.46 16.98 19.95
CA ARG A 54 11.43 18.03 19.93
C ARG A 54 11.93 19.31 19.27
N ALA A 55 13.15 19.75 19.60
CA ALA A 55 13.79 20.91 18.98
C ALA A 55 13.97 20.74 17.47
N HIS A 56 14.48 19.59 17.04
CA HIS A 56 14.63 19.26 15.62
C HIS A 56 13.28 19.25 14.89
N LYS A 57 12.23 18.66 15.49
CA LYS A 57 10.86 18.72 14.93
C LYS A 57 10.31 20.15 14.83
N ALA A 58 10.74 21.05 15.71
CA ALA A 58 10.41 22.48 15.67
C ALA A 58 11.28 23.28 14.68
N GLY A 59 12.21 22.63 13.96
CA GLY A 59 13.09 23.25 12.97
C GLY A 59 14.41 23.78 13.52
N MET A 60 14.78 23.43 14.75
CA MET A 60 16.04 23.82 15.36
C MET A 60 17.07 22.70 15.22
N GLU A 61 18.06 22.92 14.37
CA GLU A 61 19.14 21.96 14.12
C GLU A 61 20.10 21.85 15.32
N VAL A 62 20.69 20.67 15.54
CA VAL A 62 21.68 20.46 16.61
C VAL A 62 22.87 21.40 16.50
N ARG A 63 23.30 21.72 15.28
CA ARG A 63 24.34 22.73 15.05
C ARG A 63 23.93 24.10 15.60
N ALA A 64 22.69 24.54 15.37
CA ALA A 64 22.19 25.80 15.89
C ALA A 64 22.09 25.80 17.43
N ILE A 65 21.80 24.65 18.04
CA ILE A 65 21.82 24.46 19.50
C ILE A 65 23.25 24.58 20.03
N LEU A 66 24.22 23.93 19.41
CA LEU A 66 25.64 24.02 19.78
C LEU A 66 26.17 25.45 19.62
N ASP A 67 25.92 26.09 18.48
CA ASP A 67 26.33 27.48 18.22
C ASP A 67 25.70 28.46 19.23
N TYR A 68 24.45 28.19 19.64
CA TYR A 68 23.77 28.96 20.68
C TYR A 68 24.43 28.76 22.06
N LEU A 69 24.68 27.50 22.46
CA LEU A 69 25.33 27.17 23.72
C LEU A 69 26.76 27.74 23.76
N GLU A 70 27.52 27.71 22.67
CA GLU A 70 28.88 28.26 22.60
C GLU A 70 28.90 29.78 22.78
N ARG A 71 27.88 30.47 22.28
CA ARG A 71 27.78 31.92 22.38
C ARG A 71 27.36 32.38 23.78
N GLU A 72 26.40 31.67 24.39
CA GLU A 72 25.78 32.10 25.64
C GLU A 72 26.42 31.46 26.89
N ALA A 73 27.10 30.32 26.75
CA ALA A 73 27.75 29.66 27.87
C ALA A 73 28.98 30.43 28.36
N HIS A 74 29.13 30.50 29.68
CA HIS A 74 30.30 31.10 30.31
C HIS A 74 31.51 30.15 30.31
N THR A 75 31.26 28.86 30.22
CA THR A 75 32.27 27.79 30.20
C THR A 75 32.17 27.05 28.88
N ASP A 76 33.30 26.59 28.35
CA ASP A 76 33.32 25.73 27.18
C ASP A 76 32.39 24.52 27.35
N ILE A 77 31.66 24.19 26.29
CA ILE A 77 30.77 23.02 26.29
C ILE A 77 31.61 21.76 26.46
N PRO A 78 31.32 20.91 27.47
CA PRO A 78 32.00 19.64 27.64
C PRO A 78 31.96 18.77 26.37
N GLN A 79 33.09 18.16 26.01
CA GLN A 79 33.22 17.39 24.77
C GLN A 79 32.20 16.24 24.65
N ASN A 80 31.85 15.61 25.78
CA ASN A 80 30.87 14.55 25.80
C ASN A 80 29.45 15.05 25.46
N VAL A 81 29.08 16.26 25.89
CA VAL A 81 27.80 16.88 25.54
C VAL A 81 27.73 17.15 24.04
N ARG A 82 28.78 17.74 23.46
CA ARG A 82 28.86 17.98 22.01
C ARG A 82 28.70 16.69 21.22
N ARG A 83 29.53 15.69 21.54
CA ARG A 83 29.53 14.41 20.84
C ARG A 83 28.17 13.71 20.93
N THR A 84 27.56 13.67 22.10
CA THR A 84 26.27 13.00 22.28
C THR A 84 25.13 13.74 21.58
N LEU A 85 25.16 15.07 21.53
CA LEU A 85 24.20 15.85 20.73
C LEU A 85 24.33 15.54 19.24
N GLU A 86 25.56 15.47 18.72
CA GLU A 86 25.84 15.08 17.33
C GLU A 86 25.40 13.64 17.03
N GLU A 87 25.66 12.70 17.95
CA GLU A 87 25.22 11.30 17.84
C GLU A 87 23.69 11.21 17.81
N TRP A 88 22.97 11.94 18.67
CA TRP A 88 21.50 11.96 18.63
C TRP A 88 20.94 12.60 17.35
N SER A 89 21.64 13.57 16.76
CA SER A 89 21.29 14.10 15.43
C SER A 89 21.44 13.02 14.35
N ALA A 90 22.60 12.35 14.34
CA ALA A 90 22.92 11.33 13.34
C ALA A 90 22.00 10.10 13.41
N GLU A 91 21.55 9.72 14.62
CA GLU A 91 20.56 8.65 14.79
C GLU A 91 19.18 8.99 14.19
N GLN A 92 18.79 10.27 14.20
CA GLN A 92 17.48 10.73 13.72
C GLN A 92 17.40 10.79 12.18
N ASP A 93 18.52 11.00 11.50
CA ASP A 93 18.58 11.07 10.03
C ASP A 93 18.56 9.71 9.34
N ARG A 94 18.64 8.60 10.10
CA ARG A 94 18.68 7.24 9.53
C ARG A 94 17.39 6.83 8.83
N ILE A 95 16.25 7.37 9.25
CA ILE A 95 14.92 7.03 8.71
C ILE A 95 14.06 8.29 8.59
N VAL A 96 13.91 8.81 7.36
CA VAL A 96 13.12 10.01 7.07
C VAL A 96 11.83 9.63 6.34
N ILE A 97 10.69 9.78 7.01
CA ILE A 97 9.36 9.57 6.41
C ILE A 97 8.83 10.92 5.88
N ARG A 98 8.73 11.05 4.55
CA ARG A 98 8.12 12.22 3.90
C ARG A 98 6.68 11.93 3.52
N ARG A 99 5.76 12.81 3.91
CA ARG A 99 4.34 12.77 3.49
C ARG A 99 4.11 13.87 2.44
N ARG A 100 3.35 13.55 1.38
CA ARG A 100 3.01 14.46 0.25
C ARG A 100 4.25 14.98 -0.48
N VAL A 101 4.84 14.13 -1.31
CA VAL A 101 5.92 14.50 -2.22
C VAL A 101 5.37 14.79 -3.61
N ASP A 102 5.78 15.92 -4.18
CA ASP A 102 5.52 16.24 -5.57
C ASP A 102 6.60 15.58 -6.43
N ILE A 103 6.16 14.92 -7.50
CA ILE A 103 7.02 14.14 -8.40
C ILE A 103 6.81 14.65 -9.81
N VAL A 104 7.90 14.79 -10.56
CA VAL A 104 7.90 14.94 -12.01
C VAL A 104 8.33 13.63 -12.63
N GLN A 105 7.51 13.16 -13.55
CA GLN A 105 7.79 11.99 -14.36
C GLN A 105 7.82 12.41 -15.82
N THR A 106 8.85 11.97 -16.54
CA THR A 106 8.99 12.18 -17.98
C THR A 106 8.80 10.84 -18.72
N ALA A 107 8.36 10.89 -19.96
CA ALA A 107 8.26 9.68 -20.79
C ALA A 107 9.66 9.15 -21.17
N ASP A 108 10.62 10.04 -21.30
CA ASP A 108 12.00 9.76 -21.71
C ASP A 108 13.00 10.21 -20.62
N PRO A 109 13.98 9.35 -20.25
CA PRO A 109 15.06 9.74 -19.33
C PRO A 109 15.87 10.95 -19.78
N GLY A 110 16.14 11.10 -21.09
CA GLY A 110 16.94 12.20 -21.64
C GLY A 110 16.26 13.57 -21.50
N LEU A 111 14.93 13.60 -21.62
CA LEU A 111 14.14 14.79 -21.31
C LEU A 111 14.28 15.20 -19.83
N LEU A 112 14.24 14.24 -18.89
CA LEU A 112 14.41 14.58 -17.47
C LEU A 112 15.81 15.14 -17.21
N GLU A 113 16.83 14.54 -17.80
CA GLU A 113 18.21 14.99 -17.69
C GLU A 113 18.37 16.43 -18.18
N SER A 114 17.84 16.73 -19.37
CA SER A 114 17.84 18.08 -19.95
C SER A 114 17.14 19.10 -19.04
N LEU A 115 16.02 18.74 -18.41
CA LEU A 115 15.31 19.61 -17.46
C LEU A 115 16.07 19.82 -16.14
N MET A 116 16.80 18.81 -15.68
CA MET A 116 17.61 18.91 -14.47
C MET A 116 18.90 19.71 -14.69
N GLU A 117 19.40 19.77 -15.92
CA GLU A 117 20.59 20.55 -16.31
C GLU A 117 20.28 21.99 -16.72
N ASP A 118 19.06 22.28 -17.20
CA ASP A 118 18.65 23.64 -17.56
C ASP A 118 18.61 24.55 -16.32
N PRO A 119 19.37 25.65 -16.27
CA PRO A 119 19.40 26.59 -15.14
C PRO A 119 18.03 27.14 -14.72
N ARG A 120 17.08 27.21 -15.65
CA ARG A 120 15.72 27.72 -15.38
C ARG A 120 14.86 26.72 -14.62
N THR A 121 15.13 25.43 -14.76
CA THR A 121 14.31 24.35 -14.16
C THR A 121 15.04 23.55 -13.08
N ALA A 122 16.38 23.49 -13.12
CA ALA A 122 17.23 22.74 -12.21
C ALA A 122 16.91 23.00 -10.73
N SER A 123 16.67 24.26 -10.34
CA SER A 123 16.38 24.65 -8.95
C SER A 123 15.07 24.09 -8.40
N PHE A 124 14.17 23.60 -9.26
CA PHE A 124 12.91 22.98 -8.83
C PHE A 124 13.05 21.50 -8.50
N PHE A 125 14.19 20.87 -8.79
CA PHE A 125 14.41 19.45 -8.50
C PHE A 125 15.24 19.28 -7.23
N ALA A 126 14.70 18.52 -6.27
CA ALA A 126 15.43 18.20 -5.04
C ALA A 126 16.38 17.01 -5.24
N ARG A 127 15.93 15.98 -5.96
CA ARG A 127 16.73 14.78 -6.28
C ARG A 127 16.11 13.97 -7.41
N ARG A 128 16.94 13.21 -8.12
CA ARG A 128 16.52 12.13 -9.02
C ARG A 128 16.17 10.88 -8.21
N SER A 129 15.03 10.25 -8.52
CA SER A 129 14.55 9.01 -7.85
C SER A 129 14.45 7.82 -8.81
N GLY A 130 14.88 8.00 -10.06
CA GLY A 130 14.95 6.99 -11.11
C GLY A 130 15.33 7.63 -12.45
N PRO A 131 15.47 6.85 -13.54
CA PRO A 131 15.86 7.38 -14.85
C PRO A 131 14.93 8.48 -15.39
N SER A 132 13.62 8.36 -15.18
CA SER A 132 12.61 9.33 -15.65
C SER A 132 11.79 9.94 -14.52
N ILE A 133 12.26 9.87 -13.27
CA ILE A 133 11.53 10.35 -12.09
C ILE A 133 12.42 11.27 -11.25
N ALA A 134 11.93 12.48 -10.97
CA ALA A 134 12.53 13.41 -10.02
C ALA A 134 11.54 13.90 -8.97
N VAL A 135 12.05 14.16 -7.77
CA VAL A 135 11.28 14.66 -6.63
C VAL A 135 11.48 16.15 -6.51
N LEU A 136 10.40 16.89 -6.30
CA LEU A 136 10.42 18.32 -6.05
C LEU A 136 10.58 18.59 -4.55
N PRO A 137 11.18 19.73 -4.17
CA PRO A 137 11.16 20.19 -2.79
C PRO A 137 9.71 20.43 -2.34
N SER A 138 9.39 20.07 -1.10
CA SER A 138 8.09 20.34 -0.46
C SER A 138 7.93 21.81 -0.08
N LYS A 139 8.10 22.72 -1.04
CA LYS A 139 7.91 24.17 -0.89
C LYS A 139 6.56 24.55 -1.52
N LYS A 140 5.80 25.39 -0.80
CA LYS A 140 4.47 25.83 -1.25
C LYS A 140 4.60 26.55 -2.60
N GLY A 141 3.87 26.09 -3.60
CA GLY A 141 3.83 26.71 -4.93
C GLY A 141 4.93 26.28 -5.90
N SER A 142 5.87 25.41 -5.51
CA SER A 142 6.95 24.95 -6.40
C SER A 142 6.43 24.25 -7.66
N VAL A 143 5.36 23.45 -7.54
CA VAL A 143 4.73 22.80 -8.69
C VAL A 143 4.16 23.83 -9.68
N ARG A 144 3.53 24.88 -9.17
CA ARG A 144 2.95 25.94 -10.00
C ARG A 144 4.04 26.71 -10.73
N ALA A 145 5.09 27.12 -10.02
CA ALA A 145 6.21 27.85 -10.60
C ALA A 145 6.96 27.00 -11.66
N LEU A 146 7.17 25.70 -11.41
CA LEU A 146 7.74 24.81 -12.41
C LEU A 146 6.83 24.67 -13.63
N ARG A 147 5.52 24.52 -13.43
CA ARG A 147 4.54 24.46 -14.53
C ARG A 147 4.60 25.70 -15.42
N GLU A 148 4.53 26.89 -14.83
CA GLU A 148 4.62 28.17 -15.55
C GLU A 148 5.95 28.29 -16.30
N THR A 149 7.05 27.81 -15.70
CA THR A 149 8.38 27.81 -16.34
C THR A 149 8.44 26.85 -17.53
N LEU A 150 7.88 25.66 -17.41
CA LEU A 150 7.81 24.67 -18.50
C LEU A 150 6.92 25.16 -19.64
N GLU A 151 5.76 25.74 -19.33
CA GLU A 151 4.84 26.35 -20.30
C GLU A 151 5.52 27.49 -21.07
N GLY A 152 6.28 28.35 -20.39
CA GLY A 152 7.10 29.40 -21.02
C GLY A 152 8.21 28.85 -21.95
N GLN A 153 8.59 27.59 -21.80
CA GLN A 153 9.54 26.89 -22.68
C GLN A 153 8.86 26.05 -23.78
N GLY A 154 7.52 26.10 -23.89
CA GLY A 154 6.75 25.35 -24.87
C GLY A 154 6.40 23.92 -24.47
N TYR A 155 6.75 23.49 -23.25
CA TYR A 155 6.30 22.22 -22.69
C TYR A 155 4.91 22.38 -22.06
N LEU A 156 4.01 21.43 -22.31
CA LEU A 156 2.66 21.42 -21.73
C LEU A 156 2.54 20.28 -20.71
N PRO A 157 2.98 20.47 -19.45
CA PRO A 157 2.96 19.41 -18.45
C PRO A 157 1.52 19.05 -18.07
N ALA A 158 1.18 17.76 -18.13
CA ALA A 158 -0.12 17.29 -17.69
C ALA A 158 -0.37 17.63 -16.20
N GLY A 159 -1.63 17.91 -15.86
CA GLY A 159 -2.05 18.07 -14.46
C GLY A 159 -1.93 16.74 -13.73
N GLY A 160 -1.17 16.71 -12.63
CA GLY A 160 -1.01 15.55 -11.74
C GLY A 160 -2.26 15.28 -10.91
N ASP A 161 -3.39 15.08 -11.56
CA ASP A 161 -4.51 14.44 -10.90
C ASP A 161 -4.17 12.95 -10.85
N HIS A 162 -4.23 12.34 -9.67
CA HIS A 162 -4.01 10.91 -9.48
C HIS A 162 -5.22 10.13 -10.04
N ARG A 163 -5.68 10.48 -11.25
CA ARG A 163 -6.84 9.89 -11.88
C ARG A 163 -6.50 8.45 -12.21
N VAL A 164 -6.91 7.59 -11.27
CA VAL A 164 -6.96 6.15 -11.44
C VAL A 164 -7.98 5.84 -12.53
N ALA A 165 -9.11 6.54 -12.49
CA ALA A 165 -10.20 6.43 -13.45
C ALA A 165 -9.75 6.72 -14.88
N GLY A 166 -9.94 5.73 -15.76
CA GLY A 166 -9.65 5.86 -17.19
C GLY A 166 -8.17 5.97 -17.54
N SER A 167 -7.28 5.43 -16.70
CA SER A 167 -5.83 5.47 -16.91
C SER A 167 -5.29 4.33 -17.77
N ILE A 168 -6.08 3.25 -17.94
CA ILE A 168 -5.68 2.07 -18.72
C ILE A 168 -6.75 1.66 -19.74
N GLN A 169 -6.34 0.93 -20.77
CA GLN A 169 -7.19 0.18 -21.68
C GLN A 169 -6.72 -1.27 -21.69
N VAL A 170 -7.53 -2.16 -21.12
CA VAL A 170 -7.33 -3.59 -21.19
C VAL A 170 -7.96 -4.11 -22.47
N GLN A 171 -7.15 -4.76 -23.30
CA GLN A 171 -7.59 -5.41 -24.53
C GLN A 171 -8.17 -6.81 -24.25
N PRO A 172 -8.99 -7.36 -25.17
CA PRO A 172 -9.57 -8.70 -25.02
C PRO A 172 -8.54 -9.84 -24.87
N ASP A 173 -7.31 -9.64 -25.33
CA ASP A 173 -6.20 -10.59 -25.23
C ASP A 173 -5.43 -10.50 -23.89
N GLY A 174 -5.84 -9.58 -23.00
CA GLY A 174 -5.23 -9.34 -21.70
C GLY A 174 -4.09 -8.31 -21.71
N CYS A 175 -3.74 -7.71 -22.84
CA CYS A 175 -2.77 -6.62 -22.88
C CYS A 175 -3.32 -5.36 -22.21
N ILE A 176 -2.50 -4.68 -21.42
CA ILE A 176 -2.85 -3.44 -20.74
C ILE A 176 -2.07 -2.30 -21.39
N HIS A 177 -2.78 -1.37 -22.03
CA HIS A 177 -2.22 -0.13 -22.55
C HIS A 177 -2.52 1.03 -21.60
N PHE A 178 -1.53 1.87 -21.34
CA PHE A 178 -1.73 3.08 -20.55
C PHE A 178 -2.16 4.23 -21.46
N VAL A 179 -3.14 5.01 -21.02
CA VAL A 179 -3.61 6.20 -21.75
C VAL A 179 -2.54 7.29 -21.81
N HIS A 180 -1.68 7.33 -20.78
CA HIS A 180 -0.55 8.25 -20.71
C HIS A 180 0.78 7.49 -20.83
N PRO A 181 1.78 8.05 -21.53
CA PRO A 181 3.11 7.45 -21.65
C PRO A 181 3.86 7.39 -20.31
N THR A 182 3.44 8.22 -19.34
CA THR A 182 3.91 8.22 -17.96
C THR A 182 2.77 7.77 -17.04
N PRO A 183 2.51 6.46 -16.91
CA PRO A 183 1.47 5.98 -16.01
C PRO A 183 1.82 6.32 -14.57
N SER A 184 0.80 6.73 -13.81
CA SER A 184 0.97 7.05 -12.39
C SER A 184 1.48 5.83 -11.64
N PHE A 185 2.48 6.05 -10.78
CA PHE A 185 3.01 5.02 -9.88
C PHE A 185 1.91 4.31 -9.07
N TYR A 186 0.85 5.03 -8.70
CA TYR A 186 -0.28 4.47 -7.98
C TYR A 186 -1.02 3.40 -8.80
N VAL A 187 -1.26 3.66 -10.09
CA VAL A 187 -1.89 2.69 -11.00
C VAL A 187 -1.00 1.46 -11.17
N LEU A 188 0.30 1.67 -11.37
CA LEU A 188 1.27 0.57 -11.47
C LEU A 188 1.26 -0.31 -10.22
N GLN A 189 1.25 0.29 -9.03
CA GLN A 189 1.18 -0.47 -7.78
C GLN A 189 -0.12 -1.24 -7.61
N ARG A 190 -1.25 -0.71 -8.08
CA ARG A 190 -2.53 -1.42 -8.00
C ARG A 190 -2.63 -2.58 -8.99
N LEU A 191 -1.94 -2.51 -10.13
CA LEU A 191 -1.91 -3.58 -11.12
C LEU A 191 -0.87 -4.66 -10.82
N ALA A 192 0.26 -4.28 -10.23
CA ALA A 192 1.40 -5.17 -9.96
C ALA A 192 1.06 -6.53 -9.29
N PRO A 193 0.07 -6.62 -8.36
CA PRO A 193 -0.25 -7.90 -7.73
C PRO A 193 -0.83 -8.95 -8.68
N PHE A 194 -1.41 -8.52 -9.81
CA PHE A 194 -2.19 -9.41 -10.69
C PHE A 194 -1.94 -9.17 -12.19
N ALA A 195 -0.96 -8.34 -12.55
CA ALA A 195 -0.52 -8.13 -13.92
C ALA A 195 1.00 -8.34 -14.02
N GLU A 196 1.44 -9.07 -15.04
CA GLU A 196 2.85 -9.23 -15.36
C GLU A 196 3.36 -8.00 -16.12
N CYS A 197 4.54 -7.51 -15.75
CA CYS A 197 5.28 -6.49 -16.50
C CYS A 197 6.58 -7.10 -17.04
N LYS A 198 6.74 -7.14 -18.36
CA LYS A 198 7.97 -7.57 -19.04
C LYS A 198 8.42 -6.49 -20.00
N ASN A 199 9.63 -5.95 -19.82
CA ASN A 199 10.19 -4.89 -20.66
C ASN A 199 9.28 -3.64 -20.82
N GLY A 200 8.40 -3.37 -19.86
CA GLY A 200 7.43 -2.28 -19.94
C GLY A 200 6.06 -2.67 -20.49
N ASP A 201 5.91 -3.88 -21.02
CA ASP A 201 4.62 -4.41 -21.48
C ASP A 201 3.86 -5.05 -20.31
N TRP A 202 2.66 -4.55 -20.07
CA TRP A 202 1.79 -5.03 -19.00
C TRP A 202 0.71 -5.97 -19.56
N ARG A 203 0.55 -7.15 -18.95
CA ARG A 203 -0.42 -8.14 -19.39
C ARG A 203 -1.03 -8.93 -18.23
N LEU A 204 -2.32 -9.22 -18.34
CA LEU A 204 -3.00 -10.20 -17.49
C LEU A 204 -2.77 -11.60 -18.04
N THR A 205 -2.22 -12.48 -17.20
CA THR A 205 -1.95 -13.88 -17.56
C THR A 205 -2.65 -14.83 -16.57
N PRO A 206 -2.91 -16.09 -16.96
CA PRO A 206 -3.41 -17.09 -16.02
C PRO A 206 -2.50 -17.27 -14.79
N ALA A 207 -1.18 -17.16 -14.98
CA ALA A 207 -0.21 -17.30 -13.89
C ALA A 207 -0.29 -16.13 -12.91
N SER A 208 -0.31 -14.88 -13.41
CA SER A 208 -0.42 -13.68 -12.59
C SER A 208 -1.70 -13.65 -11.75
N ILE A 209 -2.86 -13.99 -12.32
CA ILE A 209 -4.13 -14.03 -11.58
C ILE A 209 -4.14 -15.14 -10.53
N LYS A 210 -3.67 -16.36 -10.87
CA LYS A 210 -3.59 -17.46 -9.89
C LYS A 210 -2.66 -17.11 -8.72
N GLN A 211 -1.53 -16.48 -9.02
CA GLN A 211 -0.59 -16.01 -8.00
C GLN A 211 -1.22 -14.94 -7.11
N ALA A 212 -1.93 -13.96 -7.69
CA ALA A 212 -2.62 -12.93 -6.93
C ALA A 212 -3.64 -13.52 -5.95
N VAL A 213 -4.42 -14.49 -6.41
CA VAL A 213 -5.41 -15.20 -5.57
C VAL A 213 -4.73 -16.00 -4.47
N ALA A 214 -3.62 -16.69 -4.77
CA ALA A 214 -2.82 -17.39 -3.76
C ALA A 214 -2.22 -16.44 -2.71
N GLN A 215 -1.97 -15.17 -3.07
CA GLN A 215 -1.50 -14.11 -2.16
C GLN A 215 -2.62 -13.43 -1.38
N GLY A 216 -3.88 -13.88 -1.53
CA GLY A 216 -5.03 -13.41 -0.77
C GLY A 216 -5.87 -12.32 -1.45
N HIS A 217 -5.59 -11.99 -2.73
CA HIS A 217 -6.46 -11.10 -3.48
C HIS A 217 -7.72 -11.84 -3.98
N THR A 218 -8.90 -11.26 -3.78
CA THR A 218 -10.14 -11.86 -4.32
C THR A 218 -10.37 -11.44 -5.77
N VAL A 219 -11.06 -12.29 -6.54
CA VAL A 219 -11.42 -12.01 -7.94
C VAL A 219 -12.24 -10.73 -8.05
N GLU A 220 -13.15 -10.48 -7.11
CA GLU A 220 -13.96 -9.28 -7.05
C GLU A 220 -13.10 -8.03 -6.86
N THR A 221 -12.08 -8.11 -6.00
CA THR A 221 -11.14 -7.01 -5.77
C THR A 221 -10.33 -6.72 -7.03
N ILE A 222 -9.84 -7.76 -7.71
CA ILE A 222 -9.10 -7.61 -8.97
C ILE A 222 -9.99 -6.95 -10.04
N LEU A 223 -11.22 -7.44 -10.23
CA LEU A 223 -12.16 -6.86 -11.19
C LEU A 223 -12.56 -5.43 -10.83
N ALA A 224 -12.71 -5.10 -9.54
CA ALA A 224 -13.00 -3.75 -9.10
C ALA A 224 -11.86 -2.79 -9.47
N VAL A 225 -10.61 -3.17 -9.23
CA VAL A 225 -9.43 -2.37 -9.64
C VAL A 225 -9.40 -2.20 -11.15
N LEU A 226 -9.60 -3.28 -11.92
CA LEU A 226 -9.59 -3.20 -13.38
C LEU A 226 -10.68 -2.28 -13.92
N ARG A 227 -11.91 -2.36 -13.40
CA ARG A 227 -13.02 -1.48 -13.80
C ARG A 227 -12.79 -0.03 -13.39
N GLU A 228 -12.21 0.19 -12.21
CA GLU A 228 -11.86 1.53 -11.75
C GLU A 228 -10.80 2.15 -12.66
N CYS A 229 -9.76 1.39 -13.04
CA CYS A 229 -8.68 1.92 -13.88
C CYS A 229 -9.07 2.06 -15.37
N GLN A 230 -9.97 1.22 -15.87
CA GLN A 230 -10.31 1.11 -17.29
C GLN A 230 -10.92 2.43 -17.84
N HIS A 231 -10.47 2.80 -19.04
CA HIS A 231 -11.11 3.81 -19.86
C HIS A 231 -12.31 3.20 -20.58
N GLY A 232 -13.52 3.51 -20.10
CA GLY A 232 -14.76 2.92 -20.61
C GLY A 232 -15.09 1.57 -19.94
N PRO A 233 -16.01 0.77 -20.50
CA PRO A 233 -16.37 -0.52 -19.93
C PRO A 233 -15.22 -1.53 -20.08
N LEU A 234 -15.04 -2.37 -19.06
CA LEU A 234 -14.11 -3.50 -19.13
C LEU A 234 -14.67 -4.55 -20.10
N PRO A 235 -13.85 -5.10 -21.03
CA PRO A 235 -14.33 -6.11 -21.97
C PRO A 235 -14.91 -7.33 -21.23
N PRO A 236 -16.10 -7.84 -21.62
CA PRO A 236 -16.70 -9.00 -20.99
C PRO A 236 -15.82 -10.25 -21.02
N THR A 237 -15.00 -10.40 -22.07
CA THR A 237 -14.02 -11.48 -22.20
C THR A 237 -13.03 -11.48 -21.04
N ILE A 238 -12.53 -10.31 -20.64
CA ILE A 238 -11.60 -10.15 -19.51
C ILE A 238 -12.28 -10.50 -18.19
N GLU A 239 -13.54 -10.10 -18.00
CA GLU A 239 -14.28 -10.52 -16.80
C GLU A 239 -14.43 -12.04 -16.71
N THR A 240 -14.73 -12.70 -17.82
CA THR A 240 -14.86 -14.15 -17.88
C THR A 240 -13.53 -14.85 -17.61
N VAL A 241 -12.44 -14.42 -18.24
CA VAL A 241 -11.14 -15.10 -18.04
C VAL A 241 -10.57 -14.86 -16.65
N VAL A 242 -10.73 -13.66 -16.07
CA VAL A 242 -10.27 -13.38 -14.70
C VAL A 242 -11.05 -14.22 -13.69
N LYS A 243 -12.38 -14.37 -13.86
CA LYS A 243 -13.20 -15.29 -13.04
C LYS A 243 -12.75 -16.75 -13.19
N ALA A 244 -12.49 -17.19 -14.42
CA ALA A 244 -12.04 -18.55 -14.68
C ALA A 244 -10.67 -18.83 -14.07
N TRP A 245 -9.69 -17.94 -14.26
CA TRP A 245 -8.33 -18.11 -13.72
C TRP A 245 -8.27 -18.02 -12.20
N GLY A 246 -9.11 -17.17 -11.59
CA GLY A 246 -9.20 -17.02 -10.15
C GLY A 246 -10.05 -18.09 -9.44
N LYS A 247 -10.46 -19.17 -10.15
CA LYS A 247 -11.34 -20.22 -9.62
C LYS A 247 -12.62 -19.65 -8.95
N TYR A 248 -13.17 -18.57 -9.49
CA TYR A 248 -14.32 -17.86 -8.90
C TYR A 248 -15.54 -18.77 -8.68
N TYR A 249 -15.76 -19.70 -9.61
CA TYR A 249 -16.88 -20.66 -9.55
C TYR A 249 -16.57 -21.93 -8.73
N GLY A 250 -15.41 -21.98 -8.07
CA GLY A 250 -14.95 -23.17 -7.34
C GLY A 250 -14.48 -24.31 -8.26
N GLU A 251 -14.22 -25.47 -7.64
CA GLU A 251 -14.02 -26.71 -8.39
C GLU A 251 -15.40 -27.28 -8.73
N VAL A 252 -15.76 -27.20 -10.02
CA VAL A 252 -16.99 -27.80 -10.52
C VAL A 252 -16.74 -29.28 -10.77
N THR A 253 -17.22 -30.13 -9.87
CA THR A 253 -17.28 -31.58 -10.07
C THR A 253 -18.54 -31.94 -10.85
N LEU A 254 -18.35 -32.46 -12.06
CA LEU A 254 -19.42 -33.06 -12.85
C LEU A 254 -19.56 -34.53 -12.43
N GLU A 255 -20.58 -34.86 -11.64
CA GLU A 255 -20.95 -36.25 -11.32
C GLU A 255 -22.16 -36.67 -12.20
N GLN A 256 -22.04 -37.78 -12.95
CA GLN A 256 -23.22 -38.40 -13.58
C GLN A 256 -24.03 -39.13 -12.52
N VAL A 257 -25.21 -38.60 -12.17
CA VAL A 257 -26.11 -39.21 -11.19
C VAL A 257 -27.30 -39.87 -11.88
N THR A 258 -27.64 -41.09 -11.45
CA THR A 258 -28.93 -41.70 -11.82
C THR A 258 -29.94 -41.41 -10.71
N LEU A 259 -31.06 -40.79 -11.09
CA LEU A 259 -32.14 -40.45 -10.16
C LEU A 259 -33.19 -41.57 -10.15
N LEU A 260 -33.44 -42.13 -8.97
CA LEU A 260 -34.56 -43.03 -8.70
C LEU A 260 -35.73 -42.20 -8.15
N ARG A 261 -36.83 -42.13 -8.90
CA ARG A 261 -38.08 -41.55 -8.44
C ARG A 261 -39.02 -42.64 -7.92
N VAL A 262 -39.56 -42.44 -6.72
CA VAL A 262 -40.60 -43.30 -6.16
C VAL A 262 -41.86 -42.48 -5.88
N GLN A 263 -42.97 -43.17 -5.62
CA GLN A 263 -44.28 -42.53 -5.55
C GLN A 263 -44.45 -41.62 -4.33
N ASP A 264 -43.89 -42.00 -3.18
CA ASP A 264 -43.98 -41.23 -1.94
C ASP A 264 -42.75 -41.39 -1.03
N GLU A 265 -42.63 -40.52 -0.03
CA GLU A 265 -41.48 -40.46 0.88
C GLU A 265 -41.39 -41.71 1.78
N LYS A 266 -42.51 -42.38 2.05
CA LYS A 266 -42.54 -43.58 2.89
C LYS A 266 -41.84 -44.74 2.20
N VAL A 267 -42.14 -44.98 0.92
CA VAL A 267 -41.46 -45.99 0.11
C VAL A 267 -39.95 -45.70 0.03
N LEU A 268 -39.58 -44.42 -0.12
CA LEU A 268 -38.17 -44.04 -0.14
C LEU A 268 -37.46 -44.31 1.20
N ALA A 269 -38.14 -44.08 2.32
CA ALA A 269 -37.61 -44.35 3.65
C ALA A 269 -37.40 -45.85 3.89
N GLU A 270 -38.34 -46.69 3.44
CA GLU A 270 -38.20 -48.16 3.51
C GLU A 270 -37.03 -48.66 2.66
N LEU A 271 -36.90 -48.18 1.41
CA LEU A 271 -35.79 -48.56 0.52
C LEU A 271 -34.41 -48.13 1.06
N ARG A 272 -34.34 -47.04 1.84
CA ARG A 272 -33.10 -46.63 2.51
C ARG A 272 -32.72 -47.53 3.68
N GLN A 273 -33.70 -48.13 4.35
CA GLN A 273 -33.49 -49.01 5.50
C GLN A 273 -33.25 -50.47 5.09
N ASP A 274 -33.57 -50.85 3.84
CA ASP A 274 -33.30 -52.18 3.32
C ASP A 274 -31.77 -52.46 3.25
N PRO A 275 -31.32 -53.61 3.75
CA PRO A 275 -29.89 -53.93 3.90
C PRO A 275 -29.14 -54.11 2.58
N GLU A 276 -29.83 -54.39 1.47
CA GLU A 276 -29.21 -54.55 0.16
C GLU A 276 -29.31 -53.29 -0.71
N ILE A 277 -30.43 -52.57 -0.60
CA ILE A 277 -30.72 -51.37 -1.42
C ILE A 277 -30.14 -50.10 -0.80
N GLY A 278 -30.29 -49.92 0.51
CA GLY A 278 -29.82 -48.74 1.25
C GLY A 278 -28.36 -48.38 0.98
N PRO A 279 -27.41 -49.34 0.99
CA PRO A 279 -26.00 -49.09 0.67
C PRO A 279 -25.75 -48.60 -0.77
N LEU A 280 -26.67 -48.81 -1.70
CA LEU A 280 -26.56 -48.39 -3.11
C LEU A 280 -27.06 -46.96 -3.34
N LEU A 281 -27.79 -46.39 -2.38
CA LEU A 281 -28.37 -45.06 -2.46
C LEU A 281 -27.47 -44.02 -1.77
N LYS A 282 -27.35 -42.83 -2.37
CA LYS A 282 -26.73 -41.63 -1.80
C LYS A 282 -27.85 -40.71 -1.32
N ARG A 283 -27.68 -40.11 -0.15
CA ARG A 283 -28.65 -39.15 0.40
C ARG A 283 -28.75 -37.96 -0.54
N PHE A 284 -29.96 -37.72 -1.04
CA PHE A 284 -30.31 -36.60 -1.88
C PHE A 284 -31.43 -35.84 -1.18
N ILE A 285 -31.27 -34.52 -1.02
CA ILE A 285 -32.30 -33.65 -0.46
C ILE A 285 -32.90 -32.93 -1.66
N ALA A 286 -34.02 -33.44 -2.14
CA ALA A 286 -34.89 -32.72 -3.06
C ALA A 286 -36.32 -32.86 -2.55
N ASN A 287 -37.14 -31.87 -2.89
CA ASN A 287 -38.57 -31.92 -2.64
C ASN A 287 -39.14 -33.04 -3.53
N ASP A 288 -39.89 -33.94 -2.91
CA ASP A 288 -40.45 -35.18 -3.46
C ASP A 288 -39.50 -36.39 -3.55
N ALA A 289 -40.10 -37.58 -3.43
CA ALA A 289 -39.47 -38.86 -3.13
C ALA A 289 -38.46 -39.34 -4.19
N MET A 290 -37.23 -38.82 -4.09
CA MET A 290 -36.12 -39.12 -5.00
C MET A 290 -34.86 -39.59 -4.24
N ALA A 291 -34.12 -40.53 -4.83
CA ALA A 291 -32.79 -40.94 -4.36
C ALA A 291 -31.76 -40.95 -5.50
N VAL A 292 -30.51 -40.66 -5.15
CA VAL A 292 -29.37 -40.78 -6.09
C VAL A 292 -28.79 -42.18 -5.97
N VAL A 293 -28.57 -42.86 -7.10
CA VAL A 293 -27.90 -44.16 -7.15
C VAL A 293 -26.39 -43.95 -7.27
N LYS A 294 -25.61 -44.72 -6.50
CA LYS A 294 -24.14 -44.68 -6.58
C LYS A 294 -23.64 -45.13 -7.96
N GLU A 295 -22.54 -44.53 -8.40
CA GLU A 295 -21.91 -44.80 -9.70
C GLU A 295 -21.59 -46.30 -9.87
N GLY A 296 -21.92 -46.86 -11.04
CA GLY A 296 -21.70 -48.27 -11.36
C GLY A 296 -22.60 -49.29 -10.61
N LYS A 297 -23.62 -48.84 -9.88
CA LYS A 297 -24.53 -49.72 -9.12
C LYS A 297 -25.94 -49.84 -9.68
N LEU A 298 -26.19 -49.25 -10.85
CA LEU A 298 -27.51 -49.23 -11.49
C LEU A 298 -28.07 -50.63 -11.75
N GLU A 299 -27.29 -51.52 -12.39
CA GLU A 299 -27.75 -52.87 -12.73
C GLU A 299 -28.10 -53.70 -11.49
N ARG A 300 -27.33 -53.55 -10.41
CA ARG A 300 -27.57 -54.23 -9.15
C ARG A 300 -28.83 -53.70 -8.45
N LEU A 301 -29.08 -52.39 -8.54
CA LEU A 301 -30.30 -51.79 -8.00
C LEU A 301 -31.53 -52.25 -8.79
N GLU A 302 -31.46 -52.29 -10.13
CA GLU A 302 -32.56 -52.79 -10.96
C GLU A 302 -32.93 -54.24 -10.63
N ALA A 303 -31.91 -55.09 -10.39
CA ALA A 303 -32.13 -56.47 -9.95
C ALA A 303 -32.81 -56.53 -8.57
N ALA A 304 -32.31 -55.78 -7.58
CA ALA A 304 -32.86 -55.74 -6.23
C ALA A 304 -34.30 -55.18 -6.18
N LEU A 305 -34.59 -54.14 -6.98
CA LEU A 305 -35.94 -53.57 -7.09
C LEU A 305 -36.93 -54.58 -7.70
N ARG A 306 -36.49 -55.36 -8.71
CA ARG A 306 -37.32 -56.40 -9.32
C ARG A 306 -37.64 -57.53 -8.36
N GLU A 307 -36.69 -57.97 -7.54
CA GLU A 307 -36.94 -58.98 -6.48
C GLU A 307 -37.97 -58.51 -5.45
N LYS A 308 -38.01 -57.20 -5.17
CA LYS A 308 -39.00 -56.57 -4.27
C LYS A 308 -40.33 -56.24 -4.98
N GLY A 309 -40.51 -56.62 -6.24
CA GLY A 309 -41.74 -56.39 -7.02
C GLY A 309 -41.93 -54.97 -7.52
N VAL A 310 -40.86 -54.16 -7.58
CA VAL A 310 -40.91 -52.77 -8.04
C VAL A 310 -40.47 -52.69 -9.51
N GLU A 311 -41.36 -52.19 -10.38
CA GLU A 311 -41.05 -51.99 -11.80
C GLU A 311 -40.29 -50.67 -12.04
N VAL A 312 -39.14 -50.77 -12.72
CA VAL A 312 -38.32 -49.62 -13.12
C VAL A 312 -38.66 -49.22 -14.55
N LYS A 313 -39.20 -48.02 -14.76
CA LYS A 313 -39.39 -47.41 -16.08
C LYS A 313 -38.26 -46.42 -16.34
N ARG A 314 -37.63 -46.51 -17.52
CA ARG A 314 -36.66 -45.52 -17.99
C ARG A 314 -37.42 -44.46 -18.79
N ASP A 315 -37.43 -43.23 -18.30
CA ASP A 315 -37.77 -42.09 -19.14
C ASP A 315 -36.56 -41.87 -20.06
N ALA A 316 -36.78 -41.98 -21.37
CA ALA A 316 -35.79 -41.73 -22.41
C ALA A 316 -35.68 -40.24 -22.72
#